data_AF-A0A6C0H8X7-F1
#
_entry.id   AF-A0A6C0H8X7-F1
#
_cell.length_a   1.000
_cell.length_b   1.000
_cell.length_c   1.000
_cell.angle_alpha   90.00
_cell.angle_beta   90.00
_cell.angle_gamma   90.00
#
_symmetry.space_group_name_H-M   'P 1'
#
loop_
_entity.id
_entity.type
_entity.pdbx_description
1 polymer ?
#
loop_
_entity_poly.entity_id
_entity_poly.type
_entity_poly.pdbx_seq_one_letter_code
_entity_poly.pdbx_strand_id
1 'polypeptide(L)'
;MANILIEKFNNQLLEEQRIINIIDYVKEVNNLYYKIDISFIDEFINLVSKDECCIYHDKLQKYGILKIYNGTTNIKRLLIDQNLFQENIDFRVNNIVESAPSGGCTHKIEYYLHPRAFKICLIRSKNTKKYANYYLLLEECIKYFNDYQNKLKEKYIIIYKNRIDEQEKLLNVKDDKIDNLEKKIDMIIEKNNKLLEDNNKLLKYAEKSNNKLDEIYEELELTNEKLDTSDKTLNIVSKKLNIAVEDRVVSPKETNTIEYFIVMYNSNSDYQYYIIRGQKRYIKTKKDKLYRFEKIKQIVCVPNSTTLWNLMKEKLQNNIDYCGNKLNLINITQENFINKMETIYNERKNIII
;
A
#
# COMPACT_ATOMS: atom_id res chain seq x y z
N MET A 1 50.70 -40.07 -33.28
CA MET A 1 50.48 -38.78 -33.96
C MET A 1 48.99 -38.53 -34.20
N ALA A 2 48.21 -39.53 -34.66
CA ALA A 2 46.75 -39.42 -34.79
C ALA A 2 46.03 -39.05 -33.48
N ASN A 3 46.40 -39.68 -32.36
CA ASN A 3 45.85 -39.44 -31.01
C ASN A 3 45.83 -37.97 -30.58
N ILE A 4 46.96 -37.27 -30.74
CA ILE A 4 47.10 -35.85 -30.38
C ILE A 4 46.18 -34.97 -31.23
N LEU A 5 45.98 -35.34 -32.50
CA LEU A 5 45.12 -34.58 -33.41
C LEU A 5 43.63 -34.82 -33.14
N ILE A 6 43.24 -36.03 -32.76
CA ILE A 6 41.86 -36.33 -32.32
C ILE A 6 41.55 -35.57 -31.02
N GLU A 7 42.49 -35.50 -30.09
CA GLU A 7 42.33 -34.69 -28.87
C GLU A 7 42.15 -33.21 -29.18
N LYS A 8 42.93 -32.68 -30.14
CA LYS A 8 42.76 -31.29 -30.60
C LYS A 8 41.38 -31.05 -31.21
N PHE A 9 40.89 -31.97 -32.04
CA PHE A 9 39.56 -31.91 -32.61
C PHE A 9 38.47 -31.98 -31.52
N ASN A 10 38.61 -32.85 -30.54
CA ASN A 10 37.69 -32.94 -29.40
C ASN A 10 37.66 -31.65 -28.58
N ASN A 11 38.82 -31.01 -28.35
CA ASN A 11 38.87 -29.73 -27.65
C ASN A 11 38.13 -28.63 -28.42
N GLN A 12 38.26 -28.60 -29.75
CA GLN A 12 37.48 -27.67 -30.59
C GLN A 12 35.98 -27.92 -30.44
N LEU A 13 35.53 -29.18 -30.52
CA LEU A 13 34.12 -29.53 -30.31
C LEU A 13 33.60 -29.13 -28.92
N LEU A 14 34.46 -29.18 -27.88
CA LEU A 14 34.11 -28.77 -26.51
C LEU A 14 33.99 -27.26 -26.37
N GLU A 15 34.86 -26.50 -27.04
CA GLU A 15 34.80 -25.04 -27.09
C GLU A 15 33.52 -24.56 -27.78
N GLU A 16 33.21 -25.16 -28.94
CA GLU A 16 32.01 -24.89 -29.72
C GLU A 16 30.72 -25.45 -29.10
N GLN A 17 30.83 -26.33 -28.09
CA GLN A 17 29.72 -27.07 -27.48
C GLN A 17 28.87 -27.85 -28.50
N ARG A 18 29.51 -28.29 -29.59
CA ARG A 18 28.84 -28.90 -30.75
C ARG A 18 28.42 -30.34 -30.47
N ILE A 19 27.11 -30.60 -30.37
CA ILE A 19 26.61 -31.97 -30.22
C ILE A 19 26.75 -32.73 -31.54
N ILE A 20 27.50 -33.82 -31.53
CA ILE A 20 27.73 -34.71 -32.68
C ILE A 20 27.41 -36.16 -32.30
N ASN A 21 26.83 -36.93 -33.21
CA ASN A 21 26.61 -38.36 -33.00
C ASN A 21 27.89 -39.17 -33.35
N ILE A 22 27.95 -40.43 -32.92
CA ILE A 22 29.14 -41.27 -33.12
C ILE A 22 29.47 -41.53 -34.60
N ILE A 23 28.47 -41.63 -35.47
CA ILE A 23 28.67 -41.93 -36.89
C ILE A 23 29.33 -40.73 -37.58
N ASP A 24 28.80 -39.53 -37.35
CA ASP A 24 29.35 -38.29 -37.90
C ASP A 24 30.73 -38.01 -37.31
N TYR A 25 30.93 -38.31 -36.03
CA TYR A 25 32.25 -38.23 -35.39
C TYR A 25 33.28 -39.14 -36.08
N VAL A 26 32.93 -40.41 -36.33
CA VAL A 26 33.80 -41.35 -37.07
C VAL A 26 34.09 -40.84 -38.49
N LYS A 27 33.08 -40.29 -39.19
CA LYS A 27 33.25 -39.73 -40.55
C LYS A 27 34.21 -38.54 -40.54
N GLU A 28 34.07 -37.61 -39.59
CA GLU A 28 34.95 -36.44 -39.46
C GLU A 28 36.38 -36.84 -39.07
N VAL A 29 36.55 -37.69 -38.05
CA VAL A 29 37.87 -38.20 -37.64
C VAL A 29 38.56 -38.96 -38.79
N ASN A 30 37.82 -39.78 -39.52
CA ASN A 30 38.35 -40.47 -40.68
C ASN A 30 38.81 -39.50 -41.77
N ASN A 31 37.97 -38.51 -42.11
CA ASN A 31 38.27 -37.53 -43.14
C ASN A 31 39.54 -36.72 -42.80
N LEU A 32 39.70 -36.35 -41.53
CA LEU A 32 40.83 -35.57 -41.06
C LEU A 32 42.13 -36.38 -41.03
N TYR A 33 42.10 -37.64 -40.57
CA TYR A 33 43.32 -38.33 -40.14
C TYR A 33 43.60 -39.68 -40.82
N TYR A 34 42.61 -40.57 -40.91
CA TYR A 34 42.85 -41.95 -41.35
C TYR A 34 42.67 -42.14 -42.85
N LYS A 35 41.76 -41.37 -43.45
CA LYS A 35 41.44 -41.38 -44.89
C LYS A 35 41.20 -42.78 -45.44
N ILE A 36 40.62 -43.67 -44.63
CA ILE A 36 40.23 -45.01 -45.07
C ILE A 36 38.87 -44.95 -45.78
N ASP A 37 38.65 -45.85 -46.74
CA ASP A 37 37.37 -45.93 -47.42
C ASP A 37 36.30 -46.49 -46.48
N ILE A 38 35.35 -45.62 -46.08
CA ILE A 38 34.19 -45.94 -45.25
C ILE A 38 32.86 -45.74 -45.97
N SER A 39 32.87 -45.68 -47.32
CA SER A 39 31.66 -45.48 -48.14
C SER A 39 30.56 -46.51 -47.89
N PHE A 40 30.92 -47.67 -47.35
CA PHE A 40 30.03 -48.78 -47.04
C PHE A 40 29.31 -48.66 -45.68
N ILE A 41 29.66 -47.68 -44.83
CA ILE A 41 29.27 -47.65 -43.41
C ILE A 41 27.75 -47.62 -43.21
N ASP A 42 27.04 -46.80 -43.98
CA ASP A 42 25.61 -46.58 -43.81
C ASP A 42 24.81 -47.83 -44.24
N GLU A 43 25.17 -48.46 -45.38
CA GLU A 43 24.58 -49.76 -45.78
C GLU A 43 24.91 -50.85 -44.75
N PHE A 44 26.15 -50.85 -44.27
CA PHE A 44 26.63 -51.87 -43.35
C PHE A 44 25.92 -51.83 -42.00
N ILE A 45 25.72 -50.65 -41.42
CA ILE A 45 24.98 -50.47 -40.16
C ILE A 45 23.59 -51.09 -40.30
N ASN A 46 22.84 -50.70 -41.35
CA ASN A 46 21.50 -51.24 -41.62
C ASN A 46 21.50 -52.77 -41.77
N LEU A 47 22.54 -53.33 -42.41
CA LEU A 47 22.67 -54.77 -42.62
C LEU A 47 22.90 -55.53 -41.30
N VAL A 48 23.59 -54.92 -40.33
CA VAL A 48 23.97 -55.58 -39.07
C VAL A 48 23.14 -55.18 -37.86
N SER A 49 22.08 -54.39 -38.04
CA SER A 49 21.18 -53.93 -36.97
C SER A 49 20.19 -54.99 -36.46
N LYS A 50 19.93 -56.05 -37.23
CA LYS A 50 19.00 -57.13 -36.85
C LYS A 50 19.74 -58.19 -36.02
N ASP A 51 19.07 -58.84 -35.06
CA ASP A 51 19.68 -59.90 -34.23
C ASP A 51 19.32 -61.32 -34.73
N GLU A 52 19.16 -61.47 -36.04
CA GLU A 52 18.73 -62.72 -36.67
C GLU A 52 19.68 -63.13 -37.80
N CYS A 53 19.69 -64.43 -38.15
CA CYS A 53 20.40 -64.95 -39.33
C CYS A 53 19.71 -64.48 -40.62
N CYS A 54 19.91 -63.22 -41.00
CA CYS A 54 19.23 -62.59 -42.13
C CYS A 54 20.17 -62.11 -43.24
N ILE A 55 21.49 -62.22 -43.06
CA ILE A 55 22.46 -61.71 -44.04
C ILE A 55 22.74 -62.80 -45.07
N TYR A 56 22.21 -62.62 -46.28
CA TYR A 56 22.44 -63.54 -47.38
C TYR A 56 23.92 -63.60 -47.78
N HIS A 57 24.40 -64.79 -48.14
CA HIS A 57 25.82 -65.04 -48.40
C HIS A 57 26.40 -64.28 -49.59
N ASP A 58 25.57 -63.77 -50.50
CA ASP A 58 25.99 -62.90 -51.61
C ASP A 58 26.73 -61.64 -51.11
N LYS A 59 26.41 -61.19 -49.89
CA LYS A 59 27.06 -60.05 -49.25
C LYS A 59 28.55 -60.33 -49.00
N LEU A 60 28.94 -61.58 -48.76
CA LEU A 60 30.36 -61.93 -48.64
C LEU A 60 31.11 -61.69 -49.96
N GLN A 61 30.44 -61.87 -51.10
CA GLN A 61 31.01 -61.55 -52.41
C GLN A 61 31.00 -60.04 -52.68
N LYS A 62 29.87 -59.36 -52.40
CA LYS A 62 29.76 -57.89 -52.53
C LYS A 62 30.85 -57.16 -51.75
N TYR A 63 31.15 -57.64 -50.54
CA TYR A 63 32.19 -57.06 -49.67
C TYR A 63 33.60 -57.59 -49.98
N GLY A 64 33.79 -58.42 -51.01
CA GLY A 64 35.11 -58.89 -51.46
C GLY A 64 35.77 -59.93 -50.54
N ILE A 65 34.98 -60.59 -49.68
CA ILE A 65 35.45 -61.64 -48.77
C ILE A 65 35.70 -62.94 -49.51
N LEU A 66 34.81 -63.26 -50.46
CA LEU A 66 34.91 -64.43 -51.31
C LEU A 66 34.86 -64.04 -52.78
N LYS A 67 35.62 -64.76 -53.60
CA LYS A 67 35.44 -64.79 -55.06
C LYS A 67 34.65 -66.06 -55.39
N ILE A 68 33.35 -65.92 -55.59
CA ILE A 68 32.48 -67.07 -55.90
C ILE A 68 32.61 -67.32 -57.40
N TYR A 69 33.51 -68.25 -57.78
CA TYR A 69 33.73 -68.58 -59.18
C TYR A 69 32.85 -69.71 -59.70
N ASN A 70 32.28 -70.57 -58.83
CA ASN A 70 31.23 -71.55 -59.14
C ASN A 70 30.85 -72.31 -57.84
N GLY A 71 29.60 -72.20 -57.38
CA GLY A 71 29.02 -73.05 -56.33
C GLY A 71 29.24 -72.63 -54.87
N THR A 72 28.57 -73.36 -53.96
CA THR A 72 28.43 -73.08 -52.53
C THR A 72 29.54 -73.68 -51.66
N THR A 73 30.39 -74.54 -52.22
CA THR A 73 31.48 -75.23 -51.52
C THR A 73 32.46 -74.27 -50.84
N ASN A 74 32.72 -73.12 -51.47
CA ASN A 74 33.60 -72.09 -50.89
C ASN A 74 32.99 -71.41 -49.66
N ILE A 75 31.66 -71.33 -49.58
CA ILE A 75 30.96 -70.75 -48.42
C ILE A 75 31.03 -71.72 -47.25
N LYS A 76 30.74 -73.01 -47.47
CA LYS A 76 30.84 -74.04 -46.42
C LYS A 76 32.24 -74.06 -45.80
N ARG A 77 33.28 -74.04 -46.64
CA ARG A 77 34.69 -73.98 -46.18
C ARG A 77 35.00 -72.72 -45.37
N LEU A 78 34.47 -71.56 -45.78
CA LEU A 78 34.68 -70.31 -45.04
C LEU A 78 34.00 -70.35 -43.66
N LEU A 79 32.74 -70.78 -43.60
CA LEU A 79 31.96 -70.74 -42.38
C LEU A 79 32.42 -71.82 -41.39
N ILE A 80 32.52 -73.06 -41.85
CA ILE A 80 32.78 -74.22 -40.99
C ILE A 80 34.29 -74.41 -40.79
N ASP A 81 35.06 -74.59 -41.87
CA ASP A 81 36.45 -75.02 -41.74
C ASP A 81 37.38 -73.89 -41.28
N GLN A 82 37.15 -72.66 -41.75
CA GLN A 82 38.02 -71.52 -41.45
C GLN A 82 37.62 -70.75 -40.20
N ASN A 83 36.32 -70.53 -39.99
CA ASN A 83 35.82 -69.73 -38.88
C ASN A 83 35.25 -70.55 -37.73
N LEU A 84 35.08 -71.87 -37.91
CA LEU A 84 34.54 -72.79 -36.90
C LEU A 84 33.14 -72.37 -36.43
N PHE A 85 32.32 -71.85 -37.34
CA PHE A 85 30.96 -71.41 -37.04
C PHE A 85 29.99 -72.58 -36.91
N GLN A 86 28.98 -72.38 -36.06
CA GLN A 86 27.94 -73.37 -35.79
C GLN A 86 26.64 -73.04 -36.53
N GLU A 87 26.08 -74.05 -37.19
CA GLU A 87 24.76 -73.94 -37.82
C GLU A 87 23.67 -73.71 -36.76
N ASN A 88 22.68 -72.88 -37.09
CA ASN A 88 21.62 -72.36 -36.22
C ASN A 88 22.05 -71.37 -35.13
N ILE A 89 23.36 -71.10 -34.98
CA ILE A 89 23.88 -70.05 -34.09
C ILE A 89 24.48 -68.91 -34.91
N ASP A 90 25.47 -69.22 -35.73
CA ASP A 90 26.23 -68.25 -36.51
C ASP A 90 25.68 -68.10 -37.94
N PHE A 91 25.07 -69.15 -38.48
CA PHE A 91 24.44 -69.15 -39.80
C PHE A 91 23.32 -70.20 -39.90
N ARG A 92 22.45 -70.07 -40.91
CA ARG A 92 21.42 -71.04 -41.28
C ARG A 92 21.60 -71.48 -42.73
N VAL A 93 21.23 -72.72 -43.01
CA VAL A 93 21.26 -73.30 -44.35
C VAL A 93 19.83 -73.56 -44.83
N ASN A 94 19.50 -73.07 -46.01
CA ASN A 94 18.24 -73.33 -46.69
C ASN A 94 18.51 -74.13 -47.97
N ASN A 95 17.81 -75.24 -48.16
CA ASN A 95 17.85 -76.01 -49.39
C ASN A 95 16.63 -75.64 -50.23
N ILE A 96 16.86 -74.97 -51.36
CA ILE A 96 15.81 -74.53 -52.27
C ILE A 96 15.74 -75.48 -53.47
N VAL A 97 14.51 -75.81 -53.84
CA VAL A 97 14.15 -76.62 -55.00
C VAL A 97 13.63 -75.64 -56.06
N GLU A 98 14.38 -75.47 -57.14
CA GLU A 98 14.01 -74.59 -58.26
C GLU A 98 13.69 -75.45 -59.50
N SER A 99 12.73 -75.02 -60.31
CA SER A 99 12.39 -75.70 -61.57
C SER A 99 13.44 -75.37 -62.64
N ALA A 100 14.01 -76.39 -63.26
CA ALA A 100 15.03 -76.21 -64.29
C ALA A 100 14.41 -75.70 -65.61
N PRO A 101 15.09 -74.83 -66.37
CA PRO A 101 14.59 -74.31 -67.65
C PRO A 101 14.25 -75.40 -68.69
N SER A 102 14.91 -76.55 -68.60
CA SER A 102 14.81 -77.66 -69.57
C SER A 102 13.88 -78.80 -69.12
N GLY A 103 13.11 -78.60 -68.05
CA GLY A 103 12.38 -79.66 -67.35
C GLY A 103 13.28 -80.41 -66.36
N GLY A 104 12.82 -80.54 -65.11
CA GLY A 104 13.57 -81.11 -64.00
C GLY A 104 13.63 -80.19 -62.78
N CYS A 105 14.31 -80.63 -61.72
CA CYS A 105 14.51 -79.89 -60.47
C CYS A 105 16.01 -79.64 -60.23
N THR A 106 16.36 -78.41 -59.87
CA THR A 106 17.70 -78.03 -59.40
C THR A 106 17.67 -77.73 -57.90
N HIS A 107 18.66 -78.26 -57.18
CA HIS A 107 18.84 -77.98 -55.75
C HIS A 107 19.88 -76.88 -55.56
N LYS A 108 19.50 -75.81 -54.87
CA LYS A 108 20.36 -74.69 -54.52
C LYS A 108 20.49 -74.60 -53.00
N ILE A 109 21.72 -74.48 -52.52
CA ILE A 109 22.01 -74.32 -51.09
C ILE A 109 22.24 -72.84 -50.82
N GLU A 110 21.51 -72.29 -49.86
CA GLU A 110 21.60 -70.89 -49.46
C GLU A 110 22.02 -70.77 -48.02
N TYR A 111 22.96 -69.86 -47.75
CA TYR A 111 23.45 -69.57 -46.40
C TYR A 111 23.00 -68.18 -45.96
N TYR A 112 22.46 -68.10 -44.76
CA TYR A 112 22.10 -66.85 -44.09
C TYR A 112 22.93 -66.69 -42.83
N LEU A 113 23.74 -65.65 -42.76
CA LEU A 113 24.63 -65.40 -41.64
C LEU A 113 23.95 -64.53 -40.59
N HIS A 114 24.28 -64.82 -39.33
CA HIS A 114 24.10 -63.89 -38.24
C HIS A 114 25.02 -62.67 -38.44
N PRO A 115 24.60 -61.44 -38.08
CA PRO A 115 25.45 -60.26 -38.14
C PRO A 115 26.80 -60.44 -37.48
N ARG A 116 26.86 -61.11 -36.32
CA ARG A 116 28.13 -61.42 -35.65
C ARG A 116 29.07 -62.25 -36.53
N ALA A 117 28.57 -63.32 -37.14
CA ALA A 117 29.34 -64.19 -38.02
C ALA A 117 29.80 -63.44 -39.27
N PHE A 118 28.93 -62.61 -39.85
CA PHE A 118 29.27 -61.75 -40.99
C PHE A 118 30.40 -60.76 -40.63
N LYS A 119 30.34 -60.09 -39.48
CA LYS A 119 31.40 -59.19 -38.99
C LYS A 119 32.75 -59.91 -38.85
N ILE A 120 32.75 -61.13 -38.29
CA ILE A 120 33.96 -61.94 -38.16
C ILE A 120 34.54 -62.29 -39.53
N CYS A 121 33.70 -62.66 -40.51
CA CYS A 121 34.13 -62.87 -41.90
C CYS A 121 34.76 -61.63 -42.51
N LEU A 122 34.22 -60.43 -42.25
CA LEU A 122 34.80 -59.18 -42.71
C LEU A 122 36.19 -58.93 -42.10
N ILE A 123 36.31 -59.04 -40.78
CA ILE A 123 37.56 -58.78 -40.03
C ILE A 123 38.66 -59.76 -40.42
N ARG A 124 38.32 -61.05 -40.56
CA ARG A 124 39.29 -62.13 -40.87
C ARG A 124 39.56 -62.31 -42.36
N SER A 125 39.02 -61.44 -43.21
CA SER A 125 39.19 -61.56 -44.65
C SER A 125 40.66 -61.59 -45.05
N LYS A 126 41.06 -62.63 -45.78
CA LYS A 126 42.41 -62.71 -46.36
C LYS A 126 42.54 -61.89 -47.65
N ASN A 127 41.43 -61.51 -48.26
CA ASN A 127 41.38 -60.83 -49.55
C ASN A 127 41.45 -59.30 -49.42
N THR A 128 41.07 -58.74 -48.27
CA THR A 128 41.14 -57.30 -48.02
C THR A 128 41.33 -57.01 -46.53
N LYS A 129 42.16 -56.01 -46.22
CA LYS A 129 42.36 -55.49 -44.85
C LYS A 129 41.44 -54.31 -44.52
N LYS A 130 40.63 -53.85 -45.48
CA LYS A 130 39.77 -52.66 -45.36
C LYS A 130 38.90 -52.71 -44.11
N TYR A 131 38.25 -53.86 -43.84
CA TYR A 131 37.33 -53.99 -42.72
C TYR A 131 38.06 -54.08 -41.39
N ALA A 132 39.20 -54.79 -41.31
CA ALA A 132 40.02 -54.80 -40.11
C ALA A 132 40.46 -53.37 -39.73
N ASN A 133 40.93 -52.59 -40.70
CA ASN A 133 41.31 -51.19 -40.49
C ASN A 133 40.11 -50.33 -40.07
N TYR A 134 38.93 -50.55 -40.64
CA TYR A 134 37.69 -49.89 -40.23
C TYR A 134 37.33 -50.20 -38.77
N TYR A 135 37.45 -51.46 -38.33
CA TYR A 135 37.17 -51.83 -36.95
C TYR A 135 38.18 -51.24 -35.95
N LEU A 136 39.46 -51.16 -36.33
CA LEU A 136 40.48 -50.47 -35.54
C LEU A 136 40.17 -48.97 -35.42
N LEU A 137 39.75 -48.33 -36.51
CA LEU A 137 39.28 -46.93 -36.48
C LEU A 137 38.09 -46.76 -35.52
N LEU A 138 37.09 -47.65 -35.59
CA LEU A 138 35.92 -47.59 -34.72
C LEU A 138 36.31 -47.69 -33.24
N GLU A 139 37.16 -48.63 -32.88
CA GLU A 139 37.64 -48.81 -31.51
C GLU A 139 38.26 -47.52 -30.97
N GLU A 140 39.14 -46.90 -31.75
CA GLU A 140 39.79 -45.65 -31.37
C GLU A 140 38.80 -44.48 -31.28
N CYS A 141 37.90 -44.36 -32.27
CA CYS A 141 36.87 -43.32 -32.27
C CYS A 141 35.91 -43.46 -31.08
N ILE A 142 35.52 -44.68 -30.69
CA ILE A 142 34.62 -44.90 -29.55
C ILE A 142 35.27 -44.40 -28.26
N LYS A 143 36.55 -44.71 -28.05
CA LYS A 143 37.29 -44.21 -26.88
C LYS A 143 37.25 -42.68 -26.83
N TYR A 144 37.71 -42.02 -27.89
CA TYR A 144 37.81 -40.57 -27.92
C TYR A 144 36.46 -39.86 -27.91
N PHE A 145 35.44 -40.45 -28.54
CA PHE A 145 34.07 -39.95 -28.50
C PHE A 145 33.51 -40.00 -27.07
N ASN A 146 33.72 -41.10 -26.34
CA ASN A 146 33.29 -41.23 -24.96
C ASN A 146 33.98 -40.20 -24.05
N ASP A 147 35.29 -40.00 -24.22
CA ASP A 147 36.04 -38.97 -23.49
C ASP A 147 35.50 -37.57 -23.76
N TYR A 148 35.21 -37.27 -25.03
CA TYR A 148 34.59 -36.02 -25.46
C TYR A 148 33.19 -35.82 -24.82
N GLN A 149 32.33 -36.83 -24.88
CA GLN A 149 30.97 -36.78 -24.31
C GLN A 149 31.00 -36.57 -22.80
N ASN A 150 31.93 -37.22 -22.09
CA ASN A 150 32.09 -37.05 -20.65
C ASN A 150 32.54 -35.62 -20.30
N LYS A 151 33.55 -35.09 -20.99
CA LYS A 151 34.00 -33.70 -20.81
C LYS A 151 32.89 -32.69 -21.11
N LEU A 152 32.09 -32.93 -22.15
CA LEU A 152 30.96 -32.07 -22.49
C LEU A 152 29.92 -32.07 -21.36
N LYS A 153 29.58 -33.26 -20.83
CA LYS A 153 28.67 -33.40 -19.67
C LYS A 153 29.19 -32.67 -18.43
N GLU A 154 30.47 -32.82 -18.10
CA GLU A 154 31.09 -32.11 -16.97
C GLU A 154 30.98 -30.59 -17.11
N LYS A 155 31.25 -30.06 -18.31
CA LYS A 155 31.11 -28.63 -18.60
C LYS A 155 29.66 -28.15 -18.37
N TYR A 156 28.67 -28.91 -18.85
CA TYR A 156 27.26 -28.59 -18.58
C TYR A 156 26.91 -28.66 -17.09
N ILE A 157 27.39 -29.68 -16.37
CA ILE A 157 27.16 -29.80 -14.92
C ILE A 157 27.68 -28.56 -14.19
N ILE A 158 28.89 -28.09 -14.52
CA ILE A 158 29.46 -26.88 -13.91
C ILE A 158 28.59 -25.65 -14.20
N ILE A 159 28.16 -25.47 -15.45
CA ILE A 159 27.28 -24.35 -15.84
C ILE A 159 25.96 -24.38 -15.05
N TYR A 160 25.33 -25.56 -14.93
CA TYR A 160 24.08 -25.70 -14.20
C TYR A 160 24.25 -25.47 -12.70
N LYS A 161 25.34 -25.96 -12.08
CA LYS A 161 25.66 -25.69 -10.68
C LYS A 161 25.78 -24.19 -10.41
N ASN A 162 26.56 -23.48 -11.22
CA ASN A 162 26.71 -22.03 -11.06
C ASN A 162 25.38 -21.28 -11.15
N ARG A 163 24.50 -21.68 -12.09
CA ARG A 163 23.15 -21.09 -12.20
C ARG A 163 22.28 -21.36 -10.99
N ILE A 164 22.36 -22.56 -10.41
CA ILE A 164 21.65 -22.92 -9.18
C ILE A 164 22.16 -22.05 -8.03
N ASP A 165 23.47 -21.93 -7.86
CA ASP A 165 24.08 -21.09 -6.82
C ASP A 165 23.66 -19.62 -6.93
N GLU A 166 23.56 -19.08 -8.14
CA GLU A 166 23.05 -17.73 -8.40
C GLU A 166 21.57 -17.58 -8.02
N GLN A 167 20.75 -18.58 -8.35
CA GLN A 167 19.33 -18.60 -8.00
C GLN A 167 19.10 -18.70 -6.49
N GLU A 168 19.89 -19.52 -5.78
CA GLU A 168 19.84 -19.63 -4.32
C GLU A 168 20.18 -18.30 -3.64
N LYS A 169 21.21 -17.59 -4.11
CA LYS A 169 21.55 -16.25 -3.61
C LYS A 169 20.39 -15.27 -3.80
N LEU A 170 19.73 -15.29 -4.96
CA LEU A 170 18.58 -14.43 -5.22
C LEU A 170 17.38 -14.78 -4.33
N LEU A 171 17.18 -16.08 -4.04
CA LEU A 171 16.12 -16.56 -3.18
C LEU A 171 16.30 -16.02 -1.76
N ASN A 172 17.51 -16.14 -1.19
CA ASN A 172 17.82 -15.61 0.14
C ASN A 172 17.54 -14.11 0.26
N VAL A 173 17.90 -13.31 -0.75
CA VAL A 173 17.61 -11.87 -0.77
C VAL A 173 16.09 -11.59 -0.81
N LYS A 174 15.32 -12.43 -1.50
CA LYS A 174 13.86 -12.31 -1.52
C LYS A 174 13.23 -12.70 -0.19
N ASP A 175 13.74 -13.76 0.45
CA ASP A 175 13.28 -14.20 1.77
C ASP A 175 13.53 -13.10 2.82
N ASP A 176 14.74 -12.51 2.86
CA ASP A 176 15.04 -11.37 3.73
C ASP A 176 14.08 -10.18 3.50
N LYS A 177 13.66 -9.97 2.25
CA LYS A 177 12.71 -8.90 1.91
C LYS A 177 11.29 -9.25 2.38
N ILE A 178 10.89 -10.52 2.30
CA ILE A 178 9.60 -11.01 2.81
C ILE A 178 9.55 -10.82 4.32
N ASP A 179 10.58 -11.28 5.06
CA ASP A 179 10.66 -11.10 6.52
C ASP A 179 10.53 -9.64 6.94
N ASN A 180 11.16 -8.73 6.19
CA ASN A 180 11.07 -7.29 6.44
C ASN A 180 9.67 -6.72 6.15
N LEU A 181 8.96 -7.25 5.15
CA LEU A 181 7.59 -6.86 4.85
C LEU A 181 6.61 -7.40 5.89
N GLU A 182 6.78 -8.64 6.34
CA GLU A 182 5.98 -9.26 7.40
C GLU A 182 6.06 -8.43 8.69
N LYS A 183 7.27 -8.06 9.13
CA LYS A 183 7.47 -7.16 10.29
C LYS A 183 6.72 -5.84 10.15
N LYS A 184 6.71 -5.24 8.95
CA LYS A 184 5.98 -3.99 8.70
C LYS A 184 4.47 -4.20 8.76
N ILE A 185 3.97 -5.32 8.27
CA ILE A 185 2.54 -5.68 8.32
C ILE A 185 2.13 -5.86 9.78
N ASP A 186 2.89 -6.60 10.58
CA ASP A 186 2.62 -6.79 12.00
C ASP A 186 2.52 -5.46 12.75
N MET A 187 3.48 -4.55 12.52
CA MET A 187 3.45 -3.20 13.11
C MET A 187 2.21 -2.38 12.68
N ILE A 188 1.73 -2.56 11.44
CA ILE A 188 0.51 -1.87 10.97
C ILE A 188 -0.72 -2.47 11.64
N ILE A 189 -0.80 -3.80 11.77
CA ILE A 189 -1.89 -4.49 12.45
C ILE A 189 -1.98 -4.02 13.91
N GLU A 190 -0.86 -3.98 14.63
CA GLU A 190 -0.84 -3.47 16.02
C GLU A 190 -1.35 -2.03 16.13
N LYS A 191 -0.89 -1.14 15.24
CA LYS A 191 -1.35 0.25 15.20
C LYS A 191 -2.84 0.36 14.90
N ASN A 192 -3.35 -0.43 13.96
CA ASN A 192 -4.77 -0.43 13.60
C ASN A 192 -5.63 -0.94 14.75
N ASN A 193 -5.20 -1.98 15.46
CA ASN A 193 -5.90 -2.47 16.65
C ASN A 193 -5.99 -1.39 17.73
N LYS A 194 -4.90 -0.67 17.99
CA LYS A 194 -4.89 0.45 18.93
C LYS A 194 -5.82 1.60 18.50
N LEU A 195 -5.79 1.97 17.22
CA LEU A 195 -6.70 2.98 16.67
C LEU A 195 -8.17 2.56 16.81
N LEU A 196 -8.47 1.28 16.60
CA LEU A 196 -9.82 0.73 16.77
C LEU A 196 -10.28 0.86 18.23
N GLU A 197 -9.42 0.53 19.20
CA GLU A 197 -9.71 0.71 20.62
C GLU A 197 -9.97 2.18 20.98
N ASP A 198 -9.14 3.09 20.48
CA ASP A 198 -9.28 4.51 20.76
C ASP A 198 -10.54 5.10 20.11
N ASN A 199 -10.89 4.69 18.89
CA ASN A 199 -12.15 5.04 18.24
C ASN A 199 -13.36 4.55 19.04
N ASN A 200 -13.31 3.32 19.58
CA ASN A 200 -14.38 2.79 20.42
C ASN A 200 -14.55 3.58 21.74
N LYS A 201 -13.45 4.07 22.34
CA LYS A 201 -13.51 4.95 23.51
C LYS A 201 -14.13 6.31 23.16
N LEU A 202 -13.71 6.90 22.05
CA LEU A 202 -14.28 8.18 21.57
C LEU A 202 -15.78 8.07 21.30
N LEU A 203 -16.22 6.98 20.68
CA LEU A 203 -17.64 6.73 20.45
C LEU A 203 -18.44 6.72 21.76
N LYS A 204 -17.95 6.00 22.78
CA LYS A 204 -18.57 5.98 24.12
C LYS A 204 -18.60 7.35 24.78
N TYR A 205 -17.57 8.17 24.59
CA TYR A 205 -17.56 9.55 25.11
C TYR A 205 -18.58 10.43 24.39
N ALA A 206 -18.70 10.30 23.06
CA ALA A 206 -19.68 11.02 22.27
C ALA A 206 -21.12 10.64 22.67
N GLU A 207 -21.41 9.35 22.84
CA GLU A 207 -22.72 8.87 23.34
C GLU A 207 -23.05 9.46 24.71
N LYS A 208 -22.11 9.42 25.67
CA LYS A 208 -22.31 10.05 26.98
C LYS A 208 -22.53 11.56 26.90
N SER A 209 -21.85 12.23 25.98
CA SER A 209 -22.02 13.67 25.79
C SER A 209 -23.40 14.00 25.20
N ASN A 210 -23.88 13.19 24.26
CA ASN A 210 -25.22 13.35 23.69
C ASN A 210 -26.30 13.15 24.74
N ASN A 211 -26.21 12.10 25.57
CA ASN A 211 -27.18 11.88 26.64
C ASN A 211 -27.24 13.07 27.61
N LYS A 212 -26.09 13.64 27.99
CA LYS A 212 -26.06 14.86 28.82
C LYS A 212 -26.67 16.07 28.12
N LEU A 213 -26.49 16.18 26.81
CA LEU A 213 -27.08 17.25 26.03
C LEU A 213 -28.61 17.14 26.03
N ASP A 214 -29.13 15.92 25.89
CA ASP A 214 -30.57 15.64 25.97
C ASP A 214 -31.13 16.02 27.36
N GLU A 215 -30.44 15.63 28.44
CA GLU A 215 -30.79 16.05 29.81
C GLU A 215 -30.85 17.59 29.95
N ILE A 216 -29.86 18.30 29.40
CA ILE A 216 -29.84 19.78 29.41
C ILE A 216 -30.99 20.36 28.61
N TYR A 217 -31.35 19.77 27.47
CA TYR A 217 -32.50 20.23 26.66
C TYR A 217 -33.81 20.08 27.44
N GLU A 218 -34.02 18.96 28.13
CA GLU A 218 -35.21 18.76 28.98
C GLU A 218 -35.26 19.79 30.13
N GLU A 219 -34.15 20.03 30.82
CA GLU A 219 -34.07 21.05 31.88
C GLU A 219 -34.35 22.47 31.34
N LEU A 220 -33.85 22.78 30.15
CA LEU A 220 -34.07 24.06 29.49
C LEU A 220 -35.55 24.27 29.13
N GLU A 221 -36.21 23.23 28.62
CA GLU A 221 -37.64 23.27 28.29
C GLU A 221 -38.50 23.53 29.54
N LEU A 222 -38.26 22.78 30.62
CA LEU A 222 -38.92 23.01 31.92
C LEU A 222 -38.67 24.42 32.47
N THR A 223 -37.48 24.97 32.26
CA THR A 223 -37.13 26.32 32.70
C THR A 223 -37.87 27.38 31.88
N ASN A 224 -37.98 27.18 30.56
CA ASN A 224 -38.74 28.06 29.68
C ASN A 224 -40.23 28.06 30.05
N GLU A 225 -40.84 26.90 30.33
CA GLU A 225 -42.23 26.84 30.81
C GLU A 225 -42.42 27.61 32.12
N LYS A 226 -41.49 27.47 33.08
CA LYS A 226 -41.52 28.24 34.33
C LYS A 226 -41.39 29.74 34.08
N LEU A 227 -40.56 30.16 33.13
CA LEU A 227 -40.40 31.56 32.77
C LEU A 227 -41.70 32.14 32.19
N ASP A 228 -42.34 31.42 31.27
CA ASP A 228 -43.64 31.80 30.70
C ASP A 228 -44.72 31.98 31.78
N THR A 229 -44.78 31.08 32.77
CA THR A 229 -45.73 31.20 33.88
C THR A 229 -45.41 32.41 34.77
N SER A 230 -44.13 32.69 34.98
CA SER A 230 -43.67 33.83 35.76
C SER A 230 -44.02 35.14 35.05
N ASP A 231 -43.81 35.23 33.75
CA ASP A 231 -44.19 36.39 32.93
C ASP A 231 -45.70 36.63 32.91
N LYS A 232 -46.52 35.57 32.81
CA LYS A 232 -47.98 35.69 32.95
C LYS A 232 -48.36 36.25 34.33
N THR A 233 -47.70 35.78 35.38
CA THR A 233 -47.96 36.24 36.76
C THR A 233 -47.56 37.69 36.95
N LEU A 234 -46.39 38.09 36.46
CA LEU A 234 -45.90 39.47 36.49
C LEU A 234 -46.84 40.40 35.74
N ASN A 235 -47.35 40.00 34.56
CA ASN A 235 -48.34 40.77 33.82
C ASN A 235 -49.64 40.98 34.61
N ILE A 236 -50.10 39.96 35.34
CA ILE A 236 -51.27 40.09 36.23
C ILE A 236 -51.00 41.06 37.39
N VAL A 237 -49.84 40.93 38.04
CA VAL A 237 -49.44 41.81 39.16
C VAL A 237 -49.29 43.26 38.67
N SER A 238 -48.64 43.46 37.52
CA SER A 238 -48.51 44.77 36.87
C SER A 238 -49.87 45.40 36.61
N LYS A 239 -50.83 44.66 36.01
CA LYS A 239 -52.21 45.14 35.83
C LYS A 239 -52.88 45.54 37.15
N LYS A 240 -52.72 44.74 38.21
CA LYS A 240 -53.28 45.05 39.55
C LYS A 240 -52.63 46.28 40.19
N LEU A 241 -51.33 46.46 40.03
CA LEU A 241 -50.61 47.63 40.53
C LEU A 241 -51.01 48.89 39.77
N ASN A 242 -51.18 48.84 38.43
CA ASN A 242 -51.69 49.98 37.66
C ASN A 242 -53.06 50.44 38.18
N ILE A 243 -53.98 49.51 38.46
CA ILE A 243 -55.27 49.83 39.09
C ILE A 243 -55.07 50.50 40.47
N ALA A 244 -54.07 50.08 41.23
CA ALA A 244 -53.79 50.64 42.56
C ALA A 244 -53.08 52.01 42.55
N VAL A 245 -52.46 52.41 41.43
CA VAL A 245 -51.68 53.65 41.30
C VAL A 245 -52.53 54.83 40.81
N GLU A 246 -53.54 54.61 39.96
CA GLU A 246 -54.45 55.69 39.52
C GLU A 246 -55.16 56.39 40.70
N ASP A 247 -55.38 55.69 41.82
CA ASP A 247 -56.14 56.18 42.97
C ASP A 247 -55.36 57.00 44.02
N ARG A 248 -54.03 57.22 43.88
CA ARG A 248 -53.21 57.69 45.05
C ARG A 248 -52.21 58.82 44.84
N VAL A 249 -52.43 59.74 43.91
CA VAL A 249 -51.72 61.03 43.96
C VAL A 249 -52.71 62.19 44.03
N VAL A 250 -53.17 62.49 45.25
CA VAL A 250 -54.01 63.66 45.54
C VAL A 250 -53.14 64.91 45.48
N SER A 251 -53.40 65.79 44.50
CA SER A 251 -52.82 67.12 44.42
C SER A 251 -53.17 67.94 45.69
N PRO A 252 -52.21 68.57 46.38
CA PRO A 252 -52.54 69.39 47.54
C PRO A 252 -53.41 70.59 47.12
N LYS A 253 -54.60 70.74 47.75
CA LYS A 253 -55.61 71.76 47.44
C LYS A 253 -55.20 73.20 47.77
N GLU A 254 -54.10 73.41 48.52
CA GLU A 254 -53.65 74.72 48.99
C GLU A 254 -52.30 75.13 48.38
N THR A 255 -52.23 76.30 47.74
CA THR A 255 -51.02 76.79 47.05
C THR A 255 -49.81 77.07 47.96
N ASN A 256 -50.03 77.17 49.28
CA ASN A 256 -49.00 77.49 50.26
C ASN A 256 -48.21 76.26 50.76
N THR A 257 -48.73 75.06 50.53
CA THR A 257 -48.08 73.78 50.89
C THR A 257 -47.24 73.20 49.75
N ILE A 258 -47.28 73.82 48.56
CA ILE A 258 -46.44 73.45 47.43
C ILE A 258 -44.97 73.59 47.83
N GLU A 259 -44.21 72.51 47.66
CA GLU A 259 -42.76 72.49 47.89
C GLU A 259 -41.97 73.02 46.70
N TYR A 260 -40.95 73.82 46.99
CA TYR A 260 -40.04 74.35 45.98
C TYR A 260 -38.64 73.84 46.29
N PHE A 261 -37.87 73.72 45.22
CA PHE A 261 -36.45 73.41 45.26
C PHE A 261 -35.71 74.55 44.56
N ILE A 262 -34.86 75.27 45.28
CA ILE A 262 -34.23 76.51 44.81
C ILE A 262 -32.73 76.44 45.00
N VAL A 263 -31.98 76.85 43.97
CA VAL A 263 -30.53 76.96 43.98
C VAL A 263 -30.14 78.44 44.01
N MET A 264 -29.30 78.80 44.99
CA MET A 264 -28.77 80.15 45.21
C MET A 264 -27.24 80.13 45.08
N TYR A 265 -26.61 81.25 44.68
CA TYR A 265 -25.17 81.36 44.44
C TYR A 265 -24.55 82.67 44.92
N ASN A 266 -23.32 82.59 45.43
CA ASN A 266 -22.51 83.73 45.86
C ASN A 266 -21.03 83.41 45.61
N SER A 267 -20.38 84.16 44.71
CA SER A 267 -18.97 83.97 44.38
C SER A 267 -18.02 84.21 45.56
N ASN A 268 -18.44 85.00 46.55
CA ASN A 268 -17.62 85.44 47.68
C ASN A 268 -17.81 84.59 48.95
N SER A 269 -18.44 83.40 48.84
CA SER A 269 -18.70 82.47 49.94
C SER A 269 -17.84 81.21 49.79
N ASP A 270 -17.33 80.68 50.92
CA ASP A 270 -16.52 79.44 50.95
C ASP A 270 -17.24 78.27 50.27
N TYR A 271 -18.55 78.18 50.49
CA TYR A 271 -19.46 77.39 49.64
C TYR A 271 -20.24 78.33 48.73
N GLN A 272 -19.97 78.22 47.44
CA GLN A 272 -20.50 79.14 46.44
C GLN A 272 -22.00 78.92 46.18
N TYR A 273 -22.55 77.73 46.45
CA TYR A 273 -23.96 77.42 46.19
C TYR A 273 -24.73 77.01 47.45
N TYR A 274 -26.03 77.35 47.50
CA TYR A 274 -26.93 77.00 48.59
C TYR A 274 -28.29 76.49 48.06
N ILE A 275 -28.75 75.36 48.61
CA ILE A 275 -29.99 74.70 48.24
C ILE A 275 -31.09 74.99 49.27
N ILE A 276 -32.16 75.65 48.85
CA ILE A 276 -33.36 75.87 49.66
C ILE A 276 -34.42 74.84 49.28
N ARG A 277 -34.90 74.10 50.28
CA ARG A 277 -35.95 73.08 50.17
C ARG A 277 -37.02 73.35 51.18
N GLY A 278 -38.28 73.29 50.74
CA GLY A 278 -39.42 73.40 51.64
C GLY A 278 -40.63 74.05 50.98
N GLN A 279 -41.66 74.25 51.79
CA GLN A 279 -42.94 74.79 51.34
C GLN A 279 -42.86 76.29 51.06
N LYS A 280 -43.68 76.77 50.11
CA LYS A 280 -43.77 78.18 49.70
C LYS A 280 -43.79 79.15 50.89
N ARG A 281 -44.55 78.84 51.95
CA ARG A 281 -44.69 79.67 53.16
C ARG A 281 -43.38 79.91 53.92
N TYR A 282 -42.41 79.00 53.86
CA TYR A 282 -41.14 79.09 54.59
C TYR A 282 -39.97 79.58 53.72
N ILE A 283 -40.15 79.61 52.41
CA ILE A 283 -39.07 79.96 51.48
C ILE A 283 -38.76 81.45 51.52
N LYS A 284 -39.78 82.31 51.67
CA LYS A 284 -39.61 83.77 51.69
C LYS A 284 -38.64 84.17 52.80
N THR A 285 -38.90 83.73 54.03
CA THR A 285 -38.06 83.97 55.20
C THR A 285 -36.64 83.39 55.08
N LYS A 286 -36.46 82.27 54.37
CA LYS A 286 -35.12 81.70 54.12
C LYS A 286 -34.34 82.48 53.07
N LYS A 287 -34.99 83.01 52.03
CA LYS A 287 -34.35 83.84 51.01
C LYS A 287 -33.86 85.17 51.60
N ASP A 288 -34.66 85.81 52.46
CA ASP A 288 -34.30 87.10 53.07
C ASP A 288 -33.02 86.98 53.93
N LYS A 289 -32.79 85.84 54.58
CA LYS A 289 -31.56 85.55 55.35
C LYS A 289 -30.31 85.33 54.47
N LEU A 290 -30.48 85.09 53.17
CA LEU A 290 -29.42 84.82 52.20
C LEU A 290 -29.26 85.98 51.21
N TYR A 291 -29.40 87.23 51.67
CA TYR A 291 -29.37 88.45 50.84
C TYR A 291 -28.10 88.63 49.99
N ARG A 292 -27.00 87.96 50.33
CA ARG A 292 -25.73 87.97 49.55
C ARG A 292 -25.68 86.90 48.45
N PHE A 293 -26.70 86.05 48.34
CA PHE A 293 -26.79 85.02 47.32
C PHE A 293 -27.83 85.39 46.26
N GLU A 294 -27.49 85.19 45.00
CA GLU A 294 -28.38 85.34 43.86
C GLU A 294 -29.07 84.01 43.54
N LYS A 295 -30.33 84.08 43.13
CA LYS A 295 -31.10 82.88 42.77
C LYS A 295 -30.78 82.45 41.34
N ILE A 296 -30.20 81.27 41.15
CA ILE A 296 -29.90 80.75 39.79
C ILE A 296 -31.05 79.88 39.25
N LYS A 297 -31.69 79.04 40.07
CA LYS A 297 -32.74 78.12 39.59
C LYS A 297 -33.82 77.86 40.62
N GLN A 298 -35.05 77.61 40.16
CA GLN A 298 -36.18 77.21 41.01
C GLN A 298 -37.08 76.23 40.27
N ILE A 299 -37.33 75.08 40.90
CA ILE A 299 -38.33 74.10 40.50
C ILE A 299 -39.53 74.27 41.44
N VAL A 300 -40.72 74.45 40.86
CA VAL A 300 -41.99 74.58 41.58
C VAL A 300 -42.71 73.24 41.54
N CYS A 301 -43.49 72.92 42.58
CA CYS A 301 -44.28 71.70 42.68
C CYS A 301 -43.41 70.44 42.61
N VAL A 302 -42.41 70.37 43.49
CA VAL A 302 -41.57 69.18 43.64
C VAL A 302 -42.25 68.19 44.58
N PRO A 303 -42.62 66.98 44.13
CA PRO A 303 -43.11 65.94 45.02
C PRO A 303 -41.96 65.48 45.92
N ASN A 304 -41.97 65.93 47.18
CA ASN A 304 -40.91 65.74 48.15
C ASN A 304 -39.53 66.26 47.66
N SER A 305 -39.26 67.53 47.98
CA SER A 305 -38.00 68.23 47.70
C SER A 305 -36.79 67.64 48.44
N THR A 306 -37.02 66.88 49.52
CA THR A 306 -35.95 66.16 50.23
C THR A 306 -35.46 64.96 49.45
N THR A 307 -36.38 64.17 48.87
CA THR A 307 -36.02 63.04 48.00
C THR A 307 -35.22 63.51 46.79
N LEU A 308 -35.63 64.63 46.17
CA LEU A 308 -34.88 65.20 45.04
C LEU A 308 -33.44 65.55 45.45
N TRP A 309 -33.24 66.13 46.64
CA TRP A 309 -31.89 66.46 47.11
C TRP A 309 -31.03 65.23 47.36
N ASN A 310 -31.59 64.20 47.97
CA ASN A 310 -30.85 62.98 48.25
C ASN A 310 -30.39 62.29 46.95
N LEU A 311 -31.27 62.22 45.95
CA LEU A 311 -30.94 61.71 44.62
C LEU A 311 -29.86 62.56 43.92
N MET A 312 -29.92 63.89 44.05
CA MET A 312 -28.88 64.77 43.50
C MET A 312 -27.52 64.49 44.15
N LYS A 313 -27.47 64.36 45.48
CA LYS A 313 -26.21 64.04 46.20
C LYS A 313 -25.63 62.70 45.77
N GLU A 314 -26.47 61.70 45.55
CA GLU A 314 -26.06 60.36 45.10
C GLU A 314 -25.56 60.39 43.65
N LYS A 315 -26.37 60.89 42.71
CA LYS A 315 -26.02 60.91 41.28
C LYS A 315 -24.87 61.88 40.93
N LEU A 316 -24.64 62.89 41.77
CA LEU A 316 -23.58 63.90 41.57
C LEU A 316 -22.44 63.77 42.57
N GLN A 317 -22.33 62.66 43.30
CA GLN A 317 -21.37 62.47 44.39
C GLN A 317 -19.92 62.82 44.00
N ASN A 318 -19.52 62.52 42.76
CA ASN A 318 -18.16 62.80 42.25
C ASN A 318 -18.02 64.19 41.60
N ASN A 319 -19.11 64.95 41.46
CA ASN A 319 -19.15 66.25 40.79
C ASN A 319 -19.33 67.42 41.75
N ILE A 320 -19.85 67.19 42.95
CA ILE A 320 -20.13 68.23 43.95
C ILE A 320 -19.52 67.85 45.31
N ASP A 321 -18.98 68.84 46.01
CA ASP A 321 -18.69 68.75 47.44
C ASP A 321 -19.83 69.43 48.20
N TYR A 322 -20.40 68.78 49.21
CA TYR A 322 -21.56 69.34 49.92
C TYR A 322 -21.45 69.17 51.43
N CYS A 323 -21.89 70.22 52.15
CA CYS A 323 -22.08 70.20 53.60
C CYS A 323 -23.49 70.72 53.92
N GLY A 324 -24.39 69.79 54.27
CA GLY A 324 -25.79 70.09 54.55
C GLY A 324 -26.55 70.61 53.33
N ASN A 325 -26.88 71.91 53.33
CA ASN A 325 -27.55 72.61 52.21
C ASN A 325 -26.58 73.44 51.37
N LYS A 326 -25.30 73.50 51.74
CA LYS A 326 -24.26 74.23 51.02
C LYS A 326 -23.52 73.27 50.10
N LEU A 327 -23.12 73.73 48.91
CA LEU A 327 -22.32 72.91 47.99
C LEU A 327 -21.34 73.77 47.17
N ASN A 328 -20.27 73.11 46.71
CA ASN A 328 -19.33 73.58 45.71
C ASN A 328 -19.32 72.62 44.54
N LEU A 329 -19.12 73.14 43.34
CA LEU A 329 -18.95 72.33 42.13
C LEU A 329 -17.46 72.03 41.98
N ILE A 330 -17.10 70.75 41.82
CA ILE A 330 -15.70 70.33 41.68
C ILE A 330 -15.38 70.10 40.20
N ASN A 331 -16.08 69.15 39.58
CA ASN A 331 -15.80 68.64 38.24
C ASN A 331 -16.96 68.90 37.27
N ILE A 332 -17.72 69.97 37.49
CA ILE A 332 -18.88 70.31 36.66
C ILE A 332 -19.07 71.83 36.57
N THR A 333 -19.45 72.31 35.38
CA THR A 333 -19.82 73.71 35.18
C THR A 333 -21.22 73.98 35.74
N GLN A 334 -21.52 75.25 36.08
CA GLN A 334 -22.83 75.65 36.59
C GLN A 334 -23.98 75.26 35.64
N GLU A 335 -23.79 75.44 34.33
CA GLU A 335 -24.77 75.09 33.31
C GLU A 335 -25.06 73.58 33.29
N ASN A 336 -24.01 72.76 33.27
CA ASN A 336 -24.14 71.31 33.31
C ASN A 336 -24.77 70.82 34.62
N PHE A 337 -24.49 71.47 35.75
CA PHE A 337 -25.13 71.17 37.03
C PHE A 337 -26.65 71.40 36.99
N ILE A 338 -27.10 72.52 36.42
CA ILE A 338 -28.53 72.84 36.27
C ILE A 338 -29.21 71.85 35.31
N ASN A 339 -28.57 71.52 34.18
CA ASN A 339 -29.10 70.56 33.22
C ASN A 339 -29.25 69.17 33.86
N LYS A 340 -28.23 68.68 34.57
CA LYS A 340 -28.33 67.40 35.30
C LYS A 340 -29.43 67.44 36.36
N MET A 341 -29.61 68.55 37.06
CA MET A 341 -30.72 68.69 38.02
C MET A 341 -32.09 68.53 37.36
N GLU A 342 -32.30 69.12 36.18
CA GLU A 342 -33.54 68.97 35.42
C GLU A 342 -33.74 67.54 34.92
N THR A 343 -32.70 66.90 34.40
CA THR A 343 -32.77 65.48 33.99
C THR A 343 -33.19 64.60 35.16
N ILE A 344 -32.54 64.74 36.32
CA ILE A 344 -32.87 63.97 37.53
C ILE A 344 -34.31 64.23 37.98
N TYR A 345 -34.80 65.46 37.87
CA TYR A 345 -36.18 65.77 38.21
C TYR A 345 -37.21 65.20 37.22
N ASN A 346 -36.90 65.22 35.92
CA ASN A 346 -37.79 64.72 34.86
C ASN A 346 -37.80 63.18 34.79
N GLU A 347 -36.68 62.50 35.04
CA GLU A 347 -36.63 61.04 35.17
C GLU A 347 -37.58 60.54 36.27
N ARG A 348 -37.80 61.32 37.35
CA ARG A 348 -38.80 60.98 38.37
C ARG A 348 -40.24 61.08 37.89
N LYS A 349 -40.51 61.85 36.82
CA LYS A 349 -41.85 62.01 36.23
C LYS A 349 -42.13 60.96 35.16
N ASN A 350 -41.09 60.48 34.48
CA ASN A 350 -41.21 59.50 33.40
C ASN A 350 -40.86 58.10 33.90
N ILE A 351 -41.73 57.52 34.72
CA ILE A 351 -41.87 56.06 34.75
C ILE A 351 -42.88 55.74 33.66
N ILE A 352 -42.38 55.59 32.44
CA ILE A 352 -43.12 55.05 31.30
C ILE A 352 -42.62 53.60 31.20
N ILE A 353 -43.52 52.63 31.37
CA ILE A 353 -43.29 51.21 31.06
C ILE A 353 -44.22 50.85 29.91
#